data_AF-A0A930FQH9-F1
#
_entry.id   AF-A0A930FQH9-F1
#
_cell.length_a   1.000
_cell.length_b   1.000
_cell.length_c   1.000
_cell.angle_alpha   90.00
_cell.angle_beta   90.00
_cell.angle_gamma   90.00
#
_symmetry.space_group_name_H-M   'P 1'
#
loop_
_entity.id
_entity.type
_entity.pdbx_description
1 polymer ?
#
loop_
_entity_poly.entity_id
_entity_poly.type
_entity_poly.pdbx_seq_one_letter_code
_entity_poly.pdbx_strand_id
1 'polypeptide(L)'
;FIPPAMSDGHGGEFKKNDDAYTYPVKDAVGYYSPDVDVDGAVALLKKAGFQFDDNNQLSESTPLHINYLTNDGTAHVAIAQALQQDFSAIGITMDINQEDWQTFLNDRKQGNFDVAREGWLADFDDPINMLDMFLPESGNNDCQLGK
;
A
#
# COMPACT_ATOMS: atom_id res chain seq x y z
N PHE A 1 6.97 -1.71 4.18
CA PHE A 1 7.67 -0.43 4.43
C PHE A 1 8.57 -0.64 5.63
N ILE A 2 9.84 -0.22 5.60
CA ILE A 2 10.75 -0.27 6.76
C ILE A 2 11.00 1.18 7.20
N PRO A 3 10.74 1.53 8.48
CA PRO A 3 10.98 2.89 8.97
C PRO A 3 12.42 3.37 8.73
N PRO A 4 12.61 4.68 8.49
CA PRO A 4 13.93 5.29 8.54
C PRO A 4 14.61 5.03 9.89
N ALA A 5 15.95 4.99 9.89
CA ALA A 5 16.79 4.79 11.07
C ALA A 5 16.68 3.43 11.78
N MET A 6 15.93 2.45 11.24
CA MET A 6 16.01 1.08 11.76
C MET A 6 17.43 0.52 11.62
N SER A 7 17.91 -0.11 12.68
CA SER A 7 19.23 -0.77 12.71
C SER A 7 19.36 -1.85 11.63
N ASP A 8 20.55 -1.98 11.05
CA ASP A 8 20.91 -3.11 10.16
C ASP A 8 21.51 -4.32 10.90
N GLY A 9 21.59 -4.26 12.24
CA GLY A 9 22.23 -5.29 13.07
C GLY A 9 23.77 -5.25 13.08
N HIS A 10 24.38 -4.35 12.33
CA HIS A 10 25.83 -4.18 12.18
C HIS A 10 26.33 -2.77 12.58
N GLY A 11 25.47 -1.97 13.21
CA GLY A 11 25.77 -0.61 13.67
C GLY A 11 25.50 0.47 12.62
N GLY A 12 24.83 0.12 11.52
CA GLY A 12 24.32 1.02 10.50
C GLY A 12 22.79 1.08 10.46
N GLU A 13 22.27 1.68 9.39
CA GLU A 13 20.84 1.80 9.13
C GLU A 13 20.45 0.91 7.94
N PHE A 14 19.36 0.16 8.08
CA PHE A 14 18.92 -0.80 7.07
C PHE A 14 18.57 -0.13 5.74
N LYS A 15 17.82 0.97 5.78
CA LYS A 15 17.28 1.62 4.59
C LYS A 15 18.26 2.65 4.01
N LYS A 16 19.39 2.16 3.51
CA LYS A 16 20.46 2.97 2.91
C LYS A 16 20.92 2.37 1.58
N ASN A 17 21.32 3.22 0.64
CA ASN A 17 22.07 2.75 -0.53
C ASN A 17 23.54 2.59 -0.13
N ASP A 18 24.12 1.44 -0.41
CA ASP A 18 25.52 1.12 -0.16
C ASP A 18 26.13 0.32 -1.33
N ASP A 19 27.31 -0.24 -1.11
CA ASP A 19 28.02 -1.03 -2.12
C ASP A 19 27.36 -2.41 -2.37
N ALA A 20 26.53 -2.88 -1.45
CA ALA A 20 25.85 -4.18 -1.54
C ALA A 20 24.45 -4.06 -2.16
N TYR A 21 23.76 -2.95 -1.93
CA TYR A 21 22.38 -2.74 -2.37
C TYR A 21 22.06 -1.29 -2.71
N THR A 22 21.28 -1.08 -3.77
CA THR A 22 20.80 0.24 -4.18
C THR A 22 19.36 0.17 -4.63
N TYR A 23 18.52 1.06 -4.10
CA TYR A 23 17.14 1.25 -4.54
C TYR A 23 17.08 1.94 -5.92
N PRO A 24 16.08 1.63 -6.76
CA PRO A 24 15.91 2.25 -8.08
C PRO A 24 15.84 3.78 -8.03
N VAL A 25 15.05 4.32 -7.09
CA VAL A 25 14.97 5.76 -6.81
C VAL A 25 15.93 6.06 -5.67
N LYS A 26 17.17 6.39 -6.04
CA LYS A 26 18.28 6.52 -5.09
C LYS A 26 18.03 7.59 -4.02
N ASP A 27 17.57 8.77 -4.44
CA ASP A 27 17.40 9.92 -3.55
C ASP A 27 16.26 9.71 -2.53
N ALA A 28 15.19 9.02 -2.94
CA ALA A 28 14.07 8.66 -2.06
C ALA A 28 14.33 7.35 -1.28
N VAL A 29 15.43 6.65 -1.58
CA VAL A 29 15.74 5.31 -1.08
C VAL A 29 14.52 4.39 -1.23
N GLY A 30 13.98 4.30 -2.45
CA GLY A 30 12.70 3.64 -2.72
C GLY A 30 12.58 3.05 -4.12
N TYR A 31 11.52 2.28 -4.35
CA TYR A 31 11.25 1.67 -5.66
C TYR A 31 10.52 2.63 -6.62
N TYR A 32 9.76 3.59 -6.09
CA TYR A 32 8.96 4.54 -6.85
C TYR A 32 9.17 5.96 -6.32
N SER A 33 9.01 6.97 -7.20
CA SER A 33 9.01 8.38 -6.79
C SER A 33 7.79 8.67 -5.90
N PRO A 34 7.89 9.55 -4.90
CA PRO A 34 6.72 10.07 -4.21
C PRO A 34 5.91 11.07 -5.04
N ASP A 35 6.44 11.53 -6.19
CA ASP A 35 5.73 12.43 -7.08
C ASP A 35 4.58 11.73 -7.80
N VAL A 36 3.54 12.50 -8.13
CA VAL A 36 2.39 12.01 -8.90
C VAL A 36 2.83 11.67 -10.33
N ASP A 37 2.58 10.42 -10.76
CA ASP A 37 2.86 9.91 -12.11
C ASP A 37 1.66 9.13 -12.66
N VAL A 38 0.69 9.86 -13.22
CA VAL A 38 -0.54 9.30 -13.79
C VAL A 38 -0.24 8.39 -14.98
N ASP A 39 0.66 8.81 -15.88
CA ASP A 39 1.01 8.04 -17.06
C ASP A 39 1.70 6.72 -16.70
N GLY A 40 2.59 6.74 -15.71
CA GLY A 40 3.23 5.55 -15.16
C GLY A 40 2.22 4.59 -14.53
N ALA A 41 1.28 5.10 -13.74
CA ALA A 41 0.21 4.29 -13.15
C ALA A 41 -0.65 3.60 -14.22
N VAL A 42 -1.11 4.35 -15.23
CA VAL A 42 -1.90 3.82 -16.36
C VAL A 42 -1.11 2.78 -17.14
N ALA A 43 0.19 3.01 -17.39
CA ALA A 43 1.03 2.05 -18.08
C ALA A 43 1.19 0.73 -17.30
N LEU A 44 1.28 0.78 -15.97
CA LEU A 44 1.30 -0.41 -15.11
C LEU A 44 -0.03 -1.16 -15.17
N LEU A 45 -1.16 -0.47 -15.08
CA LEU A 45 -2.48 -1.08 -15.17
C LEU A 45 -2.74 -1.70 -16.55
N LYS A 46 -2.30 -1.05 -17.64
CA LYS A 46 -2.32 -1.63 -18.99
C LYS A 46 -1.53 -2.94 -19.09
N LYS A 47 -0.35 -3.01 -18.46
CA LYS A 47 0.44 -4.25 -18.38
C LYS A 47 -0.26 -5.35 -17.58
N ALA A 48 -1.06 -4.98 -16.59
CA ALA A 48 -1.92 -5.90 -15.83
C ALA A 48 -3.19 -6.32 -16.59
N GLY A 49 -3.46 -5.75 -17.78
CA GLY A 49 -4.57 -6.14 -18.65
C GLY A 49 -5.79 -5.20 -18.61
N PHE A 50 -5.73 -4.11 -17.85
CA PHE A 50 -6.77 -3.09 -17.85
C PHE A 50 -6.70 -2.23 -19.12
N GLN A 51 -7.86 -1.86 -19.65
CA GLN A 51 -7.99 -1.02 -20.84
C GLN A 51 -8.30 0.41 -20.44
N PHE A 52 -7.68 1.37 -21.12
CA PHE A 52 -7.91 2.79 -20.92
C PHE A 52 -8.16 3.45 -22.27
N ASP A 53 -8.92 4.54 -22.25
CA ASP A 53 -9.11 5.40 -23.41
C ASP A 53 -7.91 6.34 -23.66
N ASP A 54 -8.04 7.20 -24.67
CA ASP A 54 -7.00 8.17 -25.06
C ASP A 54 -6.82 9.31 -24.02
N ASN A 55 -7.73 9.43 -23.05
CA ASN A 55 -7.68 10.42 -21.97
C ASN A 55 -7.22 9.81 -20.63
N ASN A 56 -6.61 8.62 -20.66
CA ASN A 56 -6.17 7.89 -19.47
C ASN A 56 -7.31 7.55 -18.49
N GLN A 57 -8.55 7.43 -18.98
CA GLN A 57 -9.67 6.94 -18.20
C GLN A 57 -9.86 5.43 -18.38
N LEU A 58 -10.09 4.72 -17.27
CA LEU A 58 -10.37 3.29 -17.29
C LEU A 58 -11.61 3.01 -18.14
N SER A 59 -11.50 2.05 -19.04
CA SER A 59 -12.59 1.60 -19.90
C SER A 59 -13.55 0.70 -19.13
N GLU A 60 -14.85 0.91 -19.35
CA GLU A 60 -15.94 0.03 -18.87
C GLU A 60 -15.84 -1.42 -19.39
N SER A 61 -15.00 -1.69 -20.39
CA SER A 61 -14.70 -3.06 -20.84
C SER A 61 -13.89 -3.86 -19.81
N THR A 62 -13.18 -3.18 -18.91
CA THR A 62 -12.39 -3.77 -17.83
C THR A 62 -12.59 -2.95 -16.55
N PRO A 63 -13.80 -2.93 -15.97
CA PRO A 63 -14.10 -2.09 -14.82
C PRO A 63 -13.29 -2.55 -13.61
N LEU A 64 -12.88 -1.61 -12.78
CA LEU A 64 -12.23 -1.86 -11.50
C LEU A 64 -12.92 -1.02 -10.43
N HIS A 65 -13.41 -1.71 -9.41
CA HIS A 65 -13.99 -1.12 -8.22
C HIS A 65 -13.20 -1.62 -7.01
N ILE A 66 -12.79 -0.70 -6.15
CA ILE A 66 -11.99 -0.99 -4.96
C ILE A 66 -12.82 -0.67 -3.72
N ASN A 67 -13.01 -1.65 -2.83
CA ASN A 67 -13.47 -1.41 -1.47
C ASN A 67 -12.27 -1.12 -0.55
N TYR A 68 -12.16 0.13 -0.10
CA TYR A 68 -11.13 0.58 0.84
C TYR A 68 -11.66 0.56 2.27
N LEU A 69 -11.17 -0.38 3.07
CA LEU A 69 -11.54 -0.56 4.47
C LEU A 69 -10.68 0.35 5.38
N THR A 70 -11.31 1.12 6.26
CA THR A 70 -10.64 1.94 7.28
C THR A 70 -11.37 1.90 8.61
N ASN A 71 -10.62 2.07 9.71
CA ASN A 71 -11.21 2.33 11.01
C ASN A 71 -11.48 3.83 11.22
N ASP A 72 -12.30 4.14 12.23
CA ASP A 72 -12.57 5.51 12.69
C ASP A 72 -11.29 6.33 12.92
N GLY A 73 -11.29 7.58 12.43
CA GLY A 73 -10.23 8.54 12.66
C GLY A 73 -10.20 9.60 11.56
N THR A 74 -10.27 10.89 11.92
CA THR A 74 -10.38 11.99 10.95
C THR A 74 -9.23 12.00 9.93
N ALA A 75 -8.02 11.71 10.38
CA ALA A 75 -6.84 11.60 9.50
C ALA A 75 -6.89 10.36 8.59
N HIS A 76 -7.42 9.23 9.06
CA HIS A 76 -7.53 8.01 8.25
C HIS A 76 -8.53 8.20 7.11
N VAL A 77 -9.69 8.78 7.42
CA VAL A 77 -10.73 9.11 6.44
C VAL A 77 -10.22 10.13 5.41
N ALA A 78 -9.47 11.15 5.85
CA ALA A 78 -8.89 12.14 4.93
C ALA A 78 -7.90 11.49 3.94
N ILE A 79 -7.08 10.53 4.38
CA ILE A 79 -6.19 9.76 3.50
C ILE A 79 -7.01 8.90 2.53
N ALA A 80 -8.06 8.22 3.00
CA ALA A 80 -8.93 7.43 2.15
C ALA A 80 -9.60 8.29 1.05
N GLN A 81 -10.02 9.50 1.39
CA GLN A 81 -10.59 10.46 0.42
C GLN A 81 -9.56 10.96 -0.60
N ALA A 82 -8.30 11.17 -0.19
CA ALA A 82 -7.23 11.52 -1.13
C ALA A 82 -6.98 10.38 -2.13
N LEU A 83 -6.88 9.14 -1.64
CA LEU A 83 -6.76 7.96 -2.50
C LEU A 83 -7.97 7.81 -3.44
N GLN A 84 -9.19 8.08 -2.94
CA GLN A 84 -10.41 8.06 -3.75
C GLN A 84 -10.32 9.06 -4.92
N GLN A 85 -9.79 10.26 -4.68
CA GLN A 85 -9.59 11.27 -5.72
C GLN A 85 -8.53 10.83 -6.74
N ASP A 86 -7.42 10.28 -6.28
CA ASP A 86 -6.34 9.78 -7.14
C ASP A 86 -6.82 8.65 -8.07
N PHE A 87 -7.57 7.69 -7.53
CA PHE A 87 -8.17 6.61 -8.33
C PHE A 87 -9.22 7.13 -9.31
N SER A 88 -10.08 8.06 -8.87
CA SER A 88 -11.10 8.66 -9.73
C SER A 88 -10.47 9.46 -10.88
N ALA A 89 -9.27 10.01 -10.72
CA ALA A 89 -8.58 10.75 -11.78
C ALA A 89 -8.27 9.88 -13.02
N ILE A 90 -8.23 8.55 -12.84
CA ILE A 90 -8.01 7.58 -13.93
C ILE A 90 -9.23 6.66 -14.14
N GLY A 91 -10.41 7.06 -13.67
CA GLY A 91 -11.66 6.33 -13.90
C GLY A 91 -11.87 5.08 -13.04
N ILE A 92 -11.10 4.90 -11.95
CA ILE A 92 -11.31 3.82 -10.99
C ILE A 92 -12.26 4.32 -9.89
N THR A 93 -13.32 3.56 -9.62
CA THR A 93 -14.18 3.80 -8.47
C THR A 93 -13.55 3.19 -7.23
N MET A 94 -13.55 3.92 -6.12
CA MET A 94 -13.17 3.40 -4.81
C MET A 94 -14.22 3.79 -3.77
N ASP A 95 -14.82 2.81 -3.12
CA ASP A 95 -15.71 3.02 -1.99
C ASP A 95 -14.92 3.01 -0.69
N ILE A 96 -15.26 3.91 0.24
CA ILE A 96 -14.64 3.97 1.57
C ILE A 96 -15.58 3.28 2.55
N ASN A 97 -15.20 2.12 3.05
CA ASN A 97 -15.90 1.40 4.11
C ASN A 97 -15.26 1.74 5.47
N GLN A 98 -16.00 2.46 6.32
CA GLN A 98 -15.54 2.88 7.63
C GLN A 98 -16.20 2.04 8.73
N GLU A 99 -15.38 1.44 9.59
CA GLU A 99 -15.82 0.55 10.66
C GLU A 99 -15.27 0.96 12.03
N ASP A 100 -15.97 0.54 13.09
CA ASP A 100 -15.40 0.60 14.44
C ASP A 100 -14.17 -0.34 14.54
N TRP A 101 -13.28 -0.05 15.47
CA TRP A 101 -11.99 -0.75 15.57
C TRP A 101 -12.11 -2.28 15.68
N GLN A 102 -13.10 -2.79 16.42
CA GLN A 102 -13.22 -4.22 16.64
C GLN A 102 -13.72 -4.94 15.40
N THR A 103 -14.68 -4.35 14.69
CA THR A 103 -15.17 -4.87 13.41
C THR A 103 -14.07 -4.82 12.35
N PHE A 104 -13.40 -3.68 12.22
CA PHE A 104 -12.27 -3.47 11.30
C PHE A 104 -11.17 -4.53 11.45
N LEU A 105 -10.75 -4.82 12.69
CA LEU A 105 -9.75 -5.86 12.95
C LEU A 105 -10.22 -7.25 12.55
N ASN A 106 -11.50 -7.56 12.79
CA ASN A 106 -12.07 -8.86 12.47
C ASN A 106 -12.21 -9.05 10.95
N ASP A 107 -12.59 -8.00 10.21
CA ASP A 107 -12.75 -8.06 8.76
C ASP A 107 -11.41 -8.11 8.04
N ARG A 108 -10.38 -7.40 8.54
CA ARG A 108 -8.99 -7.61 8.09
C ARG A 108 -8.51 -9.04 8.26
N LYS A 109 -8.79 -9.65 9.41
CA LYS A 109 -8.40 -11.05 9.67
C LYS A 109 -9.14 -12.06 8.80
N GLN A 110 -10.35 -11.73 8.37
CA GLN A 110 -11.16 -12.57 7.49
C GLN A 110 -10.87 -12.33 5.99
N GLY A 111 -10.13 -11.26 5.65
CA GLY A 111 -9.88 -10.89 4.26
C GLY A 111 -11.05 -10.17 3.59
N ASN A 112 -11.94 -9.55 4.36
CA ASN A 112 -13.15 -8.87 3.87
C ASN A 112 -12.85 -7.44 3.34
N PHE A 113 -11.86 -7.30 2.45
CA PHE A 113 -11.43 -6.02 1.88
C PHE A 113 -10.70 -6.23 0.55
N ASP A 114 -10.65 -5.20 -0.30
CA ASP A 114 -9.72 -5.17 -1.44
C ASP A 114 -8.42 -4.45 -1.04
N VAL A 115 -8.58 -3.30 -0.38
CA VAL A 115 -7.49 -2.53 0.23
C VAL A 115 -7.93 -2.17 1.65
N ALA A 116 -7.02 -2.27 2.62
CA ALA A 116 -7.28 -1.84 3.98
C ALA A 116 -6.22 -0.84 4.43
N ARG A 117 -6.65 0.16 5.22
CA ARG A 117 -5.74 1.02 5.97
C ARG A 117 -4.89 0.14 6.90
N GLU A 118 -3.58 0.37 6.91
CA GLU A 118 -2.67 -0.35 7.80
C GLU A 118 -1.86 0.62 8.67
N GLY A 119 -1.42 0.15 9.83
CA GLY A 119 -0.43 0.83 10.65
C GLY A 119 0.27 -0.16 11.58
N TRP A 120 1.59 -0.25 11.44
CA TRP A 120 2.43 -1.09 12.29
C TRP A 120 3.45 -0.25 13.05
N LEU A 121 3.62 -0.56 14.33
CA LEU A 121 4.67 0.00 15.18
C LEU A 121 5.64 -1.12 15.48
N ALA A 122 6.95 -0.85 15.34
CA ALA A 122 7.96 -1.85 15.64
C ALA A 122 8.00 -2.14 17.14
N ASP A 123 8.02 -3.42 17.51
CA ASP A 123 8.13 -3.86 18.91
C ASP A 123 9.57 -3.70 19.43
N PHE A 124 10.55 -3.76 18.53
CA PHE A 124 11.98 -3.54 18.78
C PHE A 124 12.67 -3.00 17.51
N ASP A 125 13.88 -2.45 17.67
CA ASP A 125 14.65 -1.83 16.58
C ASP A 125 15.31 -2.88 15.68
N ASP A 126 14.47 -3.59 14.92
CA ASP A 126 14.89 -4.57 13.91
C ASP A 126 13.89 -4.58 12.74
N PRO A 127 14.38 -4.52 11.48
CA PRO A 127 13.58 -4.61 10.25
C PRO A 127 12.64 -5.82 10.18
N ILE A 128 12.95 -6.90 10.89
CA ILE A 128 12.13 -8.11 10.93
C ILE A 128 10.68 -7.82 11.35
N ASN A 129 10.46 -6.82 12.21
CA ASN A 129 9.13 -6.37 12.63
C ASN A 129 8.22 -6.00 11.45
N MET A 130 8.80 -5.52 10.35
CA MET A 130 8.07 -5.09 9.16
C MET A 130 8.03 -6.16 8.08
N LEU A 131 9.01 -7.06 8.07
CA LEU A 131 9.16 -8.10 7.05
C LEU A 131 8.34 -9.35 7.38
N ASP A 132 8.30 -9.75 8.65
CA ASP A 132 7.58 -10.96 9.10
C ASP A 132 6.07 -10.87 8.88
N MET A 133 5.51 -9.66 8.77
CA MET A 133 4.10 -9.46 8.41
C MET A 133 3.73 -10.05 7.05
N PHE A 134 4.71 -10.29 6.16
CA PHE A 134 4.45 -10.82 4.82
C PHE A 134 4.70 -12.33 4.70
N LEU A 135 5.04 -13.00 5.81
CA LEU A 135 5.16 -14.46 5.84
C LEU A 135 3.75 -15.10 5.90
N PRO A 136 3.46 -16.14 5.09
CA PRO A 136 2.14 -16.79 5.09
C PRO A 136 1.69 -17.30 6.47
N GLU A 137 2.63 -17.82 7.26
CA GLU A 137 2.43 -18.35 8.61
C GLU A 137 2.35 -17.29 9.72
N SER A 138 2.65 -16.03 9.40
CA SER A 138 2.64 -14.96 10.40
C SER A 138 1.22 -14.66 10.88
N GLY A 139 1.06 -14.58 12.20
CA GLY A 139 -0.18 -14.15 12.83
C GLY A 139 -0.52 -12.68 12.55
N ASN A 140 0.47 -11.90 12.09
CA ASN A 140 0.34 -10.48 11.74
C ASN A 140 0.32 -10.27 10.21
N ASN A 141 0.11 -11.33 9.42
CA ASN A 141 -0.13 -11.21 7.98
C ASN A 141 -1.56 -10.73 7.71
N ASP A 142 -1.77 -9.45 8.01
CA ASP A 142 -3.04 -8.76 7.87
C ASP A 142 -3.43 -8.55 6.40
N CYS A 143 -2.45 -8.42 5.51
CA CYS A 143 -2.69 -8.35 4.07
C CYS A 143 -3.08 -9.69 3.42
N GLN A 144 -3.14 -10.77 4.22
CA GLN A 144 -3.50 -12.13 3.79
C GLN A 144 -2.64 -12.64 2.62
N LEU A 145 -1.36 -12.22 2.54
CA LEU A 145 -0.48 -12.61 1.44
C LEU A 145 -0.27 -14.13 1.42
N GLY A 146 -0.63 -14.76 0.31
CA GLY A 146 -0.46 -16.20 0.09
C GLY A 146 -1.52 -17.09 0.76
N LYS A 147 -2.64 -16.52 1.24
CA LYS A 147 -3.78 -17.26 1.81
C LYS A 147 -4.94 -17.36 0.82
#